data_AF-A0A3B9L698-F1
#
_entry.id   AF-A0A3B9L698-F1
#
_cell.length_a   1.000
_cell.length_b   1.000
_cell.length_c   1.000
_cell.angle_alpha   90.00
_cell.angle_beta   90.00
_cell.angle_gamma   90.00
#
_symmetry.space_group_name_H-M   'P 1'
#
loop_
_entity.id
_entity.type
_entity.pdbx_description
1 polymer ?
#
loop_
_entity_poly.entity_id
_entity_poly.type
_entity_poly.pdbx_seq_one_letter_code
_entity_poly.pdbx_strand_id
1 'polypeptide(L)'
;NIKKGQFLAPGDMKQVVNKAKEANGGADTIMVCERGASFGYNTLVSDMRSLAIMRETHCPVVFDATHSVQQPGGQGDKSGGQREHVPVLARAAVASGIAGIFMETHPDPSKALSDGPNAWPLNKMEDLLHLLVDLDKLVKKAGFAEQTLL
;
A
#
# COMPACT_ATOMS: atom_id res chain seq x y z
N ASN A 1 4.80 11.66 1.56
CA ASN A 1 4.40 10.24 1.59
C ASN A 1 5.61 9.38 1.92
N ILE A 2 5.64 8.71 3.07
CA ILE A 2 6.79 7.92 3.53
C ILE A 2 6.44 6.44 3.44
N LYS A 3 7.17 5.68 2.62
CA LYS A 3 6.97 4.23 2.51
C LYS A 3 7.56 3.50 3.71
N LYS A 4 6.78 2.61 4.31
CA LYS A 4 7.24 1.71 5.37
C LYS A 4 8.31 0.78 4.79
N GLY A 5 9.47 0.73 5.44
CA GLY A 5 10.51 -0.24 5.10
C GLY A 5 9.99 -1.68 5.21
N GLN A 6 10.45 -2.57 4.33
CA GLN A 6 10.05 -3.99 4.34
C GLN A 6 10.50 -4.71 5.62
N PHE A 7 11.47 -4.14 6.34
CA PHE A 7 12.02 -4.61 7.61
C PHE A 7 11.37 -3.98 8.84
N LEU A 8 10.50 -2.96 8.68
CA LEU A 8 9.88 -2.26 9.81
C LEU A 8 8.57 -2.93 10.25
N ALA A 9 8.37 -2.99 11.56
CA ALA A 9 7.05 -3.27 12.12
C ALA A 9 6.13 -2.04 11.92
N PRO A 10 4.80 -2.22 11.85
CA PRO A 10 3.88 -1.11 11.61
C PRO A 10 3.96 0.01 12.67
N GLY A 11 4.14 -0.36 13.95
CA GLY A 11 4.24 0.59 15.06
C GLY A 11 5.48 1.50 15.01
N ASP A 12 6.56 1.04 14.36
CA ASP A 12 7.81 1.81 14.23
C ASP A 12 7.63 3.07 13.38
N MET A 13 6.60 3.09 12.52
CA MET A 13 6.27 4.26 11.71
C MET A 13 5.90 5.49 12.55
N LYS A 14 5.51 5.35 13.81
CA LYS A 14 5.32 6.48 14.73
C LYS A 14 6.57 7.33 14.88
N GLN A 15 7.73 6.68 15.08
CA GLN A 15 8.99 7.40 15.25
C GLN A 15 9.48 8.04 13.93
N VAL A 16 9.20 7.37 12.80
CA VAL A 16 9.47 7.93 11.47
C VAL A 16 8.67 9.20 11.26
N VAL A 17 7.36 9.18 11.58
CA VAL A 17 6.48 10.34 11.47
C VAL A 17 6.89 11.46 12.43
N ASN A 18 7.25 11.14 13.68
CA ASN A 18 7.68 12.15 14.65
C ASN A 18 8.90 12.95 14.15
N LYS A 19 9.93 12.26 13.63
CA LYS A 19 11.10 12.93 13.05
C LYS A 19 10.75 13.78 11.83
N ALA A 20 9.87 13.28 10.97
CA ALA A 20 9.42 14.03 9.80
C ALA A 20 8.61 15.28 10.19
N LYS A 21 7.76 15.19 11.23
CA LYS A 21 7.00 16.31 11.80
C LYS A 21 7.92 17.34 12.46
N GLU A 22 8.94 16.89 13.19
CA GLU A 22 9.94 17.78 13.77
C GLU A 22 10.69 18.56 12.69
N ALA A 23 11.16 17.86 11.65
CA ALA A 23 11.90 18.46 10.54
C ALA A 23 11.06 19.42 9.68
N ASN A 24 9.74 19.22 9.59
CA ASN A 24 8.86 20.05 8.77
C ASN A 24 8.10 21.13 9.56
N GLY A 25 8.41 21.33 10.86
CA GLY A 25 7.76 22.33 11.71
C GLY A 25 6.33 21.98 12.12
N GLY A 26 5.96 20.69 12.13
CA GLY A 26 4.64 20.21 12.54
C GLY A 26 3.55 20.33 11.47
N ALA A 27 3.93 20.56 10.21
CA ALA A 27 2.97 20.69 9.12
C ALA A 27 2.24 19.36 8.84
N ASP A 28 0.91 19.42 8.67
CA ASP A 28 0.06 18.26 8.38
C ASP A 28 0.09 17.85 6.90
N THR A 29 1.27 17.43 6.44
CA THR A 29 1.57 17.09 5.03
C THR A 29 2.12 15.68 4.87
N ILE A 30 2.14 14.89 5.95
CA ILE A 30 2.76 13.57 5.99
C ILE A 30 1.69 12.49 5.82
N MET A 31 1.97 11.57 4.90
CA MET A 31 1.24 10.31 4.73
C MET A 31 2.21 9.15 4.97
N VAL A 32 1.70 8.02 5.45
CA VAL A 32 2.47 6.77 5.61
C VAL A 32 1.94 5.72 4.63
N CYS A 33 2.84 4.95 4.02
CA CYS A 33 2.47 4.04 2.93
C CYS A 33 2.95 2.62 3.21
N GLU A 34 2.00 1.67 3.28
CA GLU A 34 2.27 0.24 3.29
C GLU A 34 2.71 -0.22 1.90
N ARG A 35 3.69 -1.13 1.82
CA ARG A 35 4.23 -1.68 0.55
C ARG A 35 4.71 -3.15 0.67
N GLY A 36 4.25 -3.86 1.69
CA GLY A 36 4.65 -5.22 2.03
C GLY A 36 5.83 -5.27 3.01
N ALA A 37 5.91 -6.36 3.77
CA ALA A 37 7.02 -6.71 4.65
C ALA A 37 7.72 -7.98 4.16
N SER A 38 9.02 -8.11 4.42
CA SER A 38 9.80 -9.29 4.04
C SER A 38 9.21 -10.57 4.65
N PHE A 39 9.03 -11.60 3.82
CA PHE A 39 8.46 -12.88 4.26
C PHE A 39 9.35 -14.05 3.85
N GLY A 40 10.55 -14.12 4.44
CA GLY A 40 11.61 -15.00 3.92
C GLY A 40 12.28 -14.38 2.69
N TYR A 41 12.84 -15.21 1.82
CA TYR A 41 13.59 -14.75 0.65
C TYR A 41 12.68 -14.49 -0.56
N ASN A 42 12.97 -13.43 -1.31
CA ASN A 42 12.35 -13.06 -2.59
C ASN A 42 10.82 -12.91 -2.57
N THR A 43 10.22 -12.70 -1.40
CA THR A 43 8.77 -12.55 -1.28
C THR A 43 8.39 -11.55 -0.20
N LEU A 44 7.21 -10.96 -0.37
CA LEU A 44 6.62 -10.00 0.54
C LEU A 44 5.24 -10.49 0.98
N VAL A 45 4.87 -10.16 2.21
CA VAL A 45 3.51 -10.35 2.71
C VAL A 45 2.90 -9.00 3.07
N SER A 46 1.62 -8.83 2.75
CA SER A 46 0.87 -7.62 3.09
C SER A 46 -0.03 -7.89 4.30
N ASP A 47 0.45 -7.52 5.49
CA ASP A 47 -0.30 -7.64 6.73
C ASP A 47 -1.36 -6.53 6.82
N MET A 48 -2.64 -6.86 6.64
CA MET A 48 -3.74 -5.87 6.71
C MET A 48 -3.86 -5.20 8.09
N ARG A 49 -3.38 -5.85 9.17
CA ARG A 49 -3.34 -5.23 10.51
C ARG A 49 -2.43 -4.00 10.52
N SER A 50 -1.40 -3.98 9.68
CA SER A 50 -0.49 -2.84 9.52
C SER A 50 -1.24 -1.55 9.17
N LEU A 51 -2.26 -1.65 8.32
CA LEU A 51 -3.07 -0.51 7.90
C LEU A 51 -3.82 0.11 9.10
N ALA A 52 -4.39 -0.72 9.97
CA ALA A 52 -5.05 -0.27 11.19
C ALA A 52 -4.07 0.29 12.21
N ILE A 53 -2.96 -0.42 12.49
CA ILE A 53 -1.92 0.01 13.45
C ILE A 53 -1.31 1.36 13.04
N MET A 54 -1.02 1.57 11.75
CA MET A 54 -0.43 2.82 11.27
C MET A 54 -1.37 4.02 11.39
N ARG A 55 -2.68 3.85 11.65
CA ARG A 55 -3.59 4.97 11.96
C ARG A 55 -3.16 5.70 13.24
N GLU A 56 -2.50 5.02 14.17
CA GLU A 56 -1.97 5.60 15.41
C GLU A 56 -0.83 6.60 15.17
N THR A 57 -0.34 6.73 13.93
CA THR A 57 0.57 7.82 13.54
C THR A 57 -0.14 9.17 13.38
N HIS A 58 -1.48 9.17 13.35
CA HIS A 58 -2.32 10.32 13.01
C HIS A 58 -1.96 10.94 11.65
N CYS A 59 -1.52 10.10 10.71
CA CYS A 59 -1.29 10.46 9.31
C CYS A 59 -2.20 9.63 8.40
N PRO A 60 -2.59 10.13 7.22
CA PRO A 60 -3.30 9.33 6.24
C PRO A 60 -2.48 8.10 5.83
N VAL A 61 -3.11 6.92 5.90
CA VAL A 61 -2.50 5.64 5.54
C VAL A 61 -2.80 5.32 4.08
N VAL A 62 -1.74 5.16 3.28
CA VAL A 62 -1.79 4.77 1.87
C VAL A 62 -1.39 3.31 1.71
N PHE A 63 -1.99 2.60 0.76
CA PHE A 63 -1.56 1.25 0.38
C PHE A 63 -0.97 1.23 -1.02
N ASP A 64 0.25 0.71 -1.16
CA ASP A 64 0.91 0.49 -2.44
C ASP A 64 0.57 -0.90 -2.98
N ALA A 65 -0.37 -0.94 -3.93
CA ALA A 65 -0.89 -2.19 -4.47
C ALA A 65 0.11 -2.91 -5.40
N THR A 66 0.97 -2.18 -6.12
CA THR A 66 1.90 -2.77 -7.09
C THR A 66 3.18 -3.25 -6.45
N HIS A 67 3.77 -2.50 -5.52
CA HIS A 67 5.01 -2.93 -4.85
C HIS A 67 4.78 -3.98 -3.76
N SER A 68 3.55 -4.12 -3.26
CA SER A 68 3.19 -5.19 -2.30
C SER A 68 3.11 -6.58 -2.94
N VAL A 69 3.07 -6.68 -4.27
CA VAL A 69 3.10 -7.95 -5.02
C VAL A 69 4.44 -8.20 -5.73
N GLN A 70 5.43 -7.33 -5.47
CA GLN A 70 6.77 -7.46 -6.02
C GLN A 70 7.47 -8.68 -5.40
N GLN A 71 8.29 -9.35 -6.21
CA GLN A 71 9.21 -10.40 -5.76
C GLN A 71 10.64 -9.86 -5.79
N PRO A 72 11.18 -9.35 -4.66
CA PRO A 72 12.48 -8.67 -4.63
C PRO A 72 13.60 -9.60 -5.12
N GLY A 73 14.33 -9.19 -6.16
CA GLY A 73 15.40 -10.01 -6.76
C GLY A 73 14.93 -11.34 -7.38
N GLY A 74 13.62 -11.54 -7.57
CA GLY A 74 13.04 -12.81 -8.03
C GLY A 74 13.44 -13.23 -9.46
N GLN A 75 14.07 -12.36 -10.24
CA GLN A 75 14.59 -12.67 -11.58
C GLN A 75 16.11 -12.58 -11.68
N GLY A 76 16.84 -12.55 -10.56
CA GLY A 76 18.29 -12.45 -10.53
C GLY A 76 18.79 -11.02 -10.73
N ASP A 77 18.74 -10.50 -11.96
CA ASP A 77 19.22 -9.15 -12.33
C ASP A 77 18.19 -8.04 -12.06
N LYS A 78 16.93 -8.41 -11.82
CA LYS A 78 15.80 -7.50 -11.52
C LYS A 78 14.77 -8.13 -10.60
N SER A 79 13.89 -7.29 -10.05
CA SER A 79 12.72 -7.75 -9.29
C SER A 79 11.66 -8.33 -10.21
N GLY A 80 11.04 -9.42 -9.77
CA GLY A 80 9.84 -9.98 -10.40
C GLY A 80 8.57 -9.31 -9.88
N GLY A 81 7.42 -9.91 -10.20
CA GLY A 81 6.12 -9.38 -9.82
C GLY A 81 4.97 -10.31 -10.14
N GLN A 82 3.91 -10.23 -9.33
CA GLN A 82 2.68 -11.03 -9.48
C GLN A 82 1.47 -10.11 -9.71
N ARG A 83 1.39 -9.52 -10.91
CA ARG A 83 0.33 -8.56 -11.28
C ARG A 83 -1.08 -9.06 -10.98
N GLU A 84 -1.32 -10.36 -11.12
CA GLU A 84 -2.60 -11.01 -10.84
C GLU A 84 -3.09 -10.76 -9.39
N HIS A 85 -2.18 -10.44 -8.47
CA HIS A 85 -2.51 -10.15 -7.07
C HIS A 85 -2.74 -8.66 -6.78
N VAL A 86 -2.43 -7.75 -7.71
CA VAL A 86 -2.71 -6.31 -7.55
C VAL A 86 -4.19 -6.04 -7.19
N PRO A 87 -5.18 -6.50 -7.98
CA PRO A 87 -6.58 -6.26 -7.65
C PRO A 87 -7.02 -6.99 -6.37
N VAL A 88 -6.37 -8.10 -6.01
CA VAL A 88 -6.69 -8.84 -4.78
C VAL A 88 -6.30 -8.02 -3.55
N LEU A 89 -5.05 -7.57 -3.49
CA LEU A 89 -4.56 -6.79 -2.35
C LEU A 89 -5.15 -5.39 -2.31
N ALA A 90 -5.42 -4.77 -3.47
CA ALA A 90 -6.10 -3.48 -3.53
C ALA A 90 -7.50 -3.53 -2.87
N ARG A 91 -8.31 -4.55 -3.18
CA ARG A 91 -9.62 -4.74 -2.54
C ARG A 91 -9.50 -4.98 -1.04
N ALA A 92 -8.55 -5.82 -0.62
CA ALA A 92 -8.32 -6.10 0.80
C ALA A 92 -7.94 -4.83 1.57
N ALA A 93 -7.03 -4.02 1.01
CA ALA A 93 -6.58 -2.78 1.64
C ALA A 93 -7.70 -1.74 1.71
N VAL A 94 -8.47 -1.54 0.64
CA VAL A 94 -9.61 -0.62 0.64
C VAL A 94 -10.68 -1.07 1.64
N ALA A 95 -11.03 -2.35 1.65
CA ALA A 95 -11.99 -2.89 2.62
C ALA A 95 -11.49 -2.77 4.07
N SER A 96 -10.17 -2.80 4.27
CA SER A 96 -9.55 -2.57 5.59
C SER A 96 -9.59 -1.11 6.04
N GLY A 97 -9.96 -0.17 5.16
CA GLY A 97 -10.09 1.26 5.47
C GLY A 97 -8.78 2.02 5.39
N ILE A 98 -8.44 2.49 4.19
CA ILE A 98 -7.27 3.33 3.91
C ILE A 98 -7.68 4.74 3.48
N ALA A 99 -6.74 5.68 3.54
CA ALA A 99 -6.94 7.04 3.07
C ALA A 99 -6.70 7.17 1.55
N GLY A 100 -5.85 6.32 0.97
CA GLY A 100 -5.57 6.34 -0.45
C GLY A 100 -4.88 5.07 -0.93
N ILE A 101 -4.90 4.87 -2.24
CA ILE A 101 -4.19 3.77 -2.91
C ILE A 101 -3.11 4.34 -3.83
N PHE A 102 -1.94 3.72 -3.81
CA PHE A 102 -0.88 3.93 -4.78
C PHE A 102 -0.86 2.72 -5.72
N MET A 103 -0.78 2.98 -7.03
CA MET A 103 -0.75 1.92 -8.05
C MET A 103 0.00 2.42 -9.28
N GLU A 104 1.00 1.68 -9.71
CA GLU A 104 1.68 1.93 -10.99
C GLU A 104 0.88 1.34 -12.15
N THR A 105 0.94 2.01 -13.29
CA THR A 105 0.26 1.57 -14.51
C THR A 105 1.09 1.86 -15.75
N HIS A 106 0.82 1.13 -16.81
CA HIS A 106 1.44 1.33 -18.11
C HIS A 106 0.46 0.97 -19.24
N PRO A 107 0.49 1.65 -20.40
CA PRO A 107 -0.33 1.25 -21.56
C PRO A 107 -0.06 -0.18 -22.03
N ASP A 108 1.21 -0.59 -21.96
CA ASP A 108 1.67 -1.95 -22.30
C ASP A 108 2.72 -2.40 -21.27
N PRO A 109 2.33 -3.00 -20.13
CA PRO A 109 3.27 -3.36 -19.06
C PRO A 109 4.45 -4.24 -19.48
N SER A 110 4.35 -4.94 -20.62
CA SER A 110 5.46 -5.74 -21.17
C SER A 110 6.63 -4.90 -21.69
N LYS A 111 6.37 -3.63 -22.03
CA LYS A 111 7.34 -2.65 -22.54
C LYS A 111 7.78 -1.62 -21.49
N ALA A 112 7.33 -1.75 -20.24
CA ALA A 112 7.73 -0.84 -19.18
C ALA A 112 9.23 -0.98 -18.89
N LEU A 113 9.92 0.14 -18.72
CA LEU A 113 11.37 0.18 -18.46
C LEU A 113 11.72 -0.22 -17.01
N SER A 114 10.77 -0.11 -16.09
CA SER A 114 10.86 -0.56 -14.70
C SER A 114 9.54 -1.17 -14.28
N ASP A 115 9.60 -2.15 -13.37
CA ASP A 115 8.45 -2.75 -12.66
C ASP A 115 7.29 -3.22 -13.55
N GLY A 116 7.57 -3.51 -14.83
CA GLY A 116 6.59 -4.04 -15.78
C GLY A 116 5.79 -5.21 -15.23
N PRO A 117 6.41 -6.24 -14.62
CA PRO A 117 5.69 -7.37 -14.00
C PRO A 117 4.70 -6.99 -12.89
N ASN A 118 4.82 -5.81 -12.27
CA ASN A 118 3.91 -5.32 -11.23
C ASN A 118 2.88 -4.31 -11.76
N ALA A 119 3.22 -3.54 -12.79
CA ALA A 119 2.40 -2.46 -13.32
C ALA A 119 1.03 -2.95 -13.81
N TRP A 120 -0.05 -2.30 -13.38
CA TRP A 120 -1.40 -2.62 -13.81
C TRP A 120 -1.66 -2.10 -15.25
N PRO A 121 -2.36 -2.82 -16.14
CA PRO A 121 -2.62 -2.34 -17.50
C PRO A 121 -3.54 -1.12 -17.47
N LEU A 122 -3.15 -0.03 -18.13
CA LEU A 122 -3.87 1.25 -18.07
C LEU A 122 -5.33 1.12 -18.51
N ASN A 123 -5.59 0.33 -19.55
CA ASN A 123 -6.93 0.07 -20.06
C ASN A 123 -7.84 -0.72 -19.09
N LYS A 124 -7.30 -1.24 -17.98
CA LYS A 124 -8.05 -1.93 -16.92
C LYS A 124 -8.17 -1.10 -15.63
N MET A 125 -7.64 0.12 -15.62
CA MET A 125 -7.60 0.94 -14.41
C MET A 125 -9.00 1.41 -13.99
N GLU A 126 -9.81 1.88 -14.94
CA GLU A 126 -11.14 2.43 -14.67
C GLU A 126 -12.05 1.41 -13.97
N ASP A 127 -12.18 0.20 -14.53
CA ASP A 127 -12.99 -0.88 -13.94
C ASP A 127 -12.56 -1.22 -12.51
N LEU A 128 -11.24 -1.28 -12.27
CA LEU A 128 -10.71 -1.55 -10.95
C LEU A 128 -11.04 -0.41 -9.98
N LEU A 129 -10.86 0.85 -10.39
CA LEU A 129 -11.14 2.01 -9.55
C LEU A 129 -12.63 2.11 -9.19
N HIS A 130 -13.55 1.83 -10.12
CA HIS A 130 -14.99 1.81 -9.81
C HIS A 130 -15.31 0.83 -8.68
N LEU A 131 -14.80 -0.40 -8.77
CA LEU A 131 -14.98 -1.40 -7.73
C LEU A 131 -14.37 -0.96 -6.38
N LEU A 132 -13.17 -0.36 -6.40
CA LEU A 132 -12.53 0.12 -5.19
C LEU A 132 -13.29 1.29 -4.55
N VAL A 133 -13.85 2.20 -5.35
CA VAL A 133 -14.68 3.31 -4.86
C VAL A 133 -15.95 2.78 -4.17
N ASP A 134 -16.59 1.75 -4.72
CA ASP A 134 -17.78 1.16 -4.12
C ASP A 134 -17.48 0.48 -2.77
N LEU A 135 -16.36 -0.27 -2.69
CA LEU A 135 -15.88 -0.84 -1.44
C LEU A 135 -15.55 0.25 -0.40
N ASP A 136 -14.85 1.30 -0.81
CA ASP A 136 -14.44 2.41 0.05
C ASP A 136 -15.65 3.10 0.70
N LYS A 137 -16.65 3.45 -0.13
CA LYS A 137 -17.90 4.06 0.33
C LYS A 137 -18.63 3.16 1.33
N LEU A 138 -18.70 1.86 1.03
CA LEU A 138 -19.40 0.90 1.88
C LEU A 138 -18.77 0.82 3.28
N VAL A 139 -17.46 0.57 3.36
CA VAL A 139 -16.79 0.37 4.66
C VAL A 139 -16.68 1.66 5.46
N LYS A 140 -16.43 2.80 4.81
CA LYS A 140 -16.40 4.11 5.51
C LYS A 140 -17.77 4.54 6.00
N LYS A 141 -18.86 4.19 5.31
CA LYS A 141 -20.23 4.43 5.79
C LYS A 141 -20.57 3.56 7.00
N ALA A 142 -20.13 2.30 7.01
CA ALA A 142 -20.37 1.39 8.13
C ALA A 142 -19.57 1.77 9.38
N GLY A 143 -18.41 2.42 9.20
CA GLY A 143 -17.46 2.68 10.27
C GLY A 143 -16.59 1.45 10.58
N PHE A 144 -15.65 1.63 11.50
CA PHE A 144 -14.63 0.63 11.82
C PHE A 144 -14.84 0.10 13.24
N ALA A 145 -15.37 -1.12 13.36
CA ALA A 145 -15.72 -1.72 14.66
C ALA A 145 -14.51 -1.88 15.59
N GLU A 146 -13.32 -2.07 15.03
CA GLU A 146 -12.08 -2.14 15.80
C GLU A 146 -11.77 -0.85 16.59
N GLN A 147 -12.34 0.29 16.18
CA GLN A 147 -12.17 1.56 16.91
C GLN A 147 -12.97 1.60 18.22
N THR A 148 -13.95 0.72 18.42
CA THR A 148 -14.72 0.65 19.67
C THR A 148 -14.06 -0.26 20.72
N LEU A 149 -12.93 -0.89 20.37
CA LEU A 149 -12.20 -1.82 21.24
C LEU A 149 -10.92 -1.20 21.83
N LEU A 150 -10.60 0.04 21.42
CA LEU A 150 -9.47 0.85 21.89
C LEU A 150 -9.94 1.82 22.98
#